data_AF-A0A151INU0-F1
#
_entry.id   AF-A0A151INU0-F1
#
_cell.length_a   1.000
_cell.length_b   1.000
_cell.length_c   1.000
_cell.angle_alpha   90.00
_cell.angle_beta   90.00
_cell.angle_gamma   90.00
#
_symmetry.space_group_name_H-M   'P 1'
#
loop_
_entity.id
_entity.type
_entity.pdbx_description
1 polymer ?
#
loop_
_entity_poly.entity_id
_entity_poly.type
_entity_poly.pdbx_seq_one_letter_code
_entity_poly.pdbx_strand_id
1 'polypeptide(L)' 'MVNNDLDEEDIETVLDSHNRYRAVIANGKENRGNPGPQPAARTMMELIWDDELAVIARRWALQCKLFEKDQCRDVGK' A
#
# COMPACT_ATOMS: atom_id res chain seq x y z
N MET A 1 9.94 18.44 -5.52
CA MET A 1 10.98 17.40 -5.40
C MET A 1 10.60 16.34 -6.42
N VAL A 2 11.44 16.06 -7.42
CA VAL A 2 11.13 15.01 -8.40
C VAL A 2 11.41 13.65 -7.75
N ASN A 3 10.46 12.72 -7.85
CA ASN A 3 10.57 11.38 -7.31
C ASN A 3 11.09 10.45 -8.43
N ASN A 4 12.39 10.24 -8.48
CA ASN A 4 13.07 9.43 -9.52
C ASN A 4 13.68 8.15 -8.94
N ASP A 5 13.31 7.80 -7.70
CA ASP A 5 13.89 6.65 -6.99
C ASP A 5 13.18 5.33 -7.39
N LEU A 6 11.97 5.43 -7.94
CA LEU A 6 11.17 4.32 -8.44
C LEU A 6 10.88 4.57 -9.92
N ASP A 7 10.97 3.52 -10.73
CA ASP A 7 10.48 3.54 -12.11
C ASP A 7 9.03 3.04 -12.21
N GLU A 8 8.52 2.96 -13.44
CA GLU A 8 7.14 2.54 -13.69
C GLU A 8 6.90 1.08 -13.28
N GLU A 9 7.89 0.20 -13.49
CA GLU A 9 7.80 -1.22 -13.12
C GLU A 9 7.75 -1.40 -11.60
N ASP A 10 8.52 -0.60 -10.85
CA ASP A 10 8.46 -0.58 -9.39
C ASP A 10 7.07 -0.19 -8.87
N ILE A 11 6.49 0.88 -9.44
CA ILE A 11 5.17 1.40 -9.06
C ILE A 11 4.08 0.37 -9.36
N GLU A 12 4.10 -0.19 -10.57
CA GLU A 12 3.17 -1.25 -11.00
C GLU A 12 3.26 -2.46 -10.08
N THR A 13 4.48 -2.93 -9.77
CA THR A 13 4.71 -4.08 -8.89
C THR A 13 4.08 -3.87 -7.51
N VAL A 14 4.25 -2.68 -6.92
CA VAL A 14 3.65 -2.36 -5.62
C VAL A 14 2.12 -2.32 -5.73
N LEU A 15 1.57 -1.63 -6.72
CA LEU A 15 0.13 -1.43 -6.87
C LEU A 15 -0.59 -2.76 -7.15
N ASP A 16 -0.07 -3.56 -8.09
CA ASP A 16 -0.63 -4.85 -8.48
C ASP A 16 -0.55 -5.86 -7.34
N SER A 17 0.55 -5.86 -6.58
CA SER A 17 0.67 -6.73 -5.40
C SER A 17 -0.42 -6.42 -4.37
N HIS A 18 -0.65 -5.14 -4.07
CA HIS A 18 -1.70 -4.74 -3.13
C HIS A 18 -3.09 -5.11 -3.66
N ASN A 19 -3.40 -4.77 -4.91
CA ASN A 19 -4.71 -5.04 -5.50
C ASN A 19 -4.98 -6.53 -5.64
N ARG A 20 -3.97 -7.35 -5.98
CA ARG A 20 -4.06 -8.81 -5.97
C ARG A 20 -4.45 -9.36 -4.60
N TYR A 21 -3.79 -8.95 -3.52
CA TYR A 21 -4.13 -9.45 -2.18
C TYR A 21 -5.50 -8.93 -1.72
N ARG A 22 -5.85 -7.68 -2.02
CA ARG A 22 -7.19 -7.13 -1.76
C ARG A 22 -8.27 -7.94 -2.47
N ALA A 23 -8.05 -8.34 -3.73
CA ALA A 23 -8.96 -9.18 -4.49
C ALA A 23 -9.06 -10.61 -3.92
N VAL A 24 -7.96 -11.20 -3.46
CA VAL A 24 -7.98 -12.52 -2.79
C VAL A 24 -8.88 -12.48 -1.55
N ILE A 25 -8.72 -11.47 -0.70
CA ILE A 25 -9.55 -11.29 0.50
C ILE A 25 -10.99 -11.00 0.11
N ALA A 26 -11.23 -10.08 -0.83
CA ALA A 26 -12.57 -9.70 -1.26
C ALA A 26 -13.40 -10.89 -1.76
N ASN A 27 -12.76 -11.83 -2.46
CA ASN A 27 -13.36 -13.07 -2.94
C ASN A 27 -13.45 -14.18 -1.88
N GLY A 28 -13.05 -13.93 -0.63
CA GLY A 28 -13.07 -14.92 0.45
C GLY A 28 -12.09 -16.07 0.26
N LYS A 29 -10.96 -15.83 -0.43
CA LYS A 29 -9.97 -16.87 -0.79
C LYS A 29 -8.74 -16.89 0.14
N GLU A 30 -8.70 -16.04 1.18
CA GLU A 30 -7.62 -16.04 2.17
C GLU A 30 -7.98 -16.93 3.37
N ASN A 31 -7.37 -18.11 3.42
CA ASN A 31 -7.67 -19.13 4.44
C ASN A 31 -6.98 -18.87 5.78
N ARG A 32 -5.93 -18.03 5.83
CA ARG A 32 -5.17 -17.75 7.04
C ARG A 32 -5.95 -16.82 7.99
N GLY A 33 -5.76 -17.02 9.29
CA GLY A 33 -6.37 -16.20 10.34
C GLY A 33 -6.29 -16.92 11.69
N ASN A 34 -6.58 -16.21 12.77
CA ASN A 34 -6.69 -16.80 14.11
C ASN A 34 -7.92 -16.24 14.86
N PRO A 35 -9.13 -16.82 14.67
CA PRO A 35 -9.45 -17.92 13.74
C PRO A 35 -9.51 -17.44 12.28
N GLY A 36 -9.37 -18.38 11.33
CA GLY A 36 -9.57 -18.13 9.89
C GLY A 36 -10.85 -18.82 9.37
N PRO A 37 -11.25 -18.61 8.10
CA PRO A 37 -10.64 -17.76 7.07
C PRO A 37 -10.98 -16.26 7.23
N GLN A 38 -10.31 -15.39 6.46
CA GLN A 38 -10.73 -13.99 6.35
C GLN A 38 -12.06 -13.90 5.56
N PRO A 39 -13.04 -13.09 6.01
CA PRO A 39 -14.34 -12.99 5.33
C PRO A 39 -14.24 -12.26 3.99
N ALA A 40 -15.12 -12.63 3.05
CA ALA A 40 -15.30 -11.93 1.79
C ALA A 40 -15.80 -10.49 2.00
N ALA A 41 -15.43 -9.58 1.10
CA ALA A 41 -15.83 -8.18 1.15
C ALA A 41 -16.75 -7.84 -0.02
N ARG A 42 -17.92 -7.24 0.28
CA ARG A 42 -18.89 -6.83 -0.74
C ARG A 42 -18.40 -5.67 -1.61
N THR A 43 -17.56 -4.79 -1.06
CA THR A 43 -17.11 -3.56 -1.75
C THR A 43 -15.66 -3.25 -1.35
N MET A 44 -14.72 -4.01 -1.91
CA MET A 44 -13.28 -3.75 -1.78
C MET A 44 -12.79 -3.04 -3.04
N MET A 45 -12.59 -1.73 -2.98
CA MET A 45 -12.13 -0.94 -4.14
C MET A 45 -10.67 -1.21 -4.45
N GLU A 46 -10.29 -1.09 -5.71
CA GLU A 46 -8.88 -1.08 -6.12
C GLU A 46 -8.20 0.21 -5.64
N LEU A 47 -6.92 0.08 -5.29
CA LEU A 47 -6.06 1.20 -5.03
C LEU A 47 -5.57 1.77 -6.37
N ILE A 48 -5.33 3.07 -6.37
CA ILE A 48 -4.59 3.78 -7.41
C ILE A 48 -3.33 4.36 -6.80
N TRP A 49 -2.31 4.57 -7.63
CA TRP A 49 -1.11 5.27 -7.20
C TRP A 49 -1.41 6.75 -6.94
N ASP A 50 -0.81 7.31 -5.90
CA ASP A 50 -0.94 8.72 -5.52
C ASP A 50 0.46 9.30 -5.30
N ASP A 51 0.79 10.31 -6.11
CA ASP A 51 2.13 10.92 -6.09
C ASP A 51 2.41 11.74 -4.83
N GLU A 52 1.39 12.32 -4.19
CA GLU A 52 1.56 13.05 -2.92
C GLU A 52 1.95 12.08 -1.81
N LEU A 53 1.23 10.95 -1.71
CA LEU A 53 1.57 9.87 -0.77
C LEU A 53 2.97 9.32 -1.05
N ALA A 54 3.34 9.11 -2.31
CA ALA A 54 4.66 8.62 -2.69
C ALA A 54 5.79 9.57 -2.26
N VAL A 55 5.62 10.89 -2.45
CA VAL A 55 6.61 11.89 -2.05
C VAL A 55 6.79 11.94 -0.53
N ILE A 56 5.70 11.83 0.23
CA ILE A 56 5.76 11.81 1.71
C ILE A 56 6.42 10.52 2.20
N ALA A 57 6.03 9.37 1.63
CA ALA A 57 6.63 8.07 1.95
C ALA A 57 8.14 8.07 1.69
N ARG A 58 8.58 8.58 0.53
CA ARG A 58 9.99 8.76 0.20
C ARG A 58 10.73 9.63 1.22
N ARG A 59 10.16 10.78 1.58
CA ARG A 59 10.77 11.70 2.56
C ARG A 59 11.08 10.97 3.87
N TRP A 60 10.18 10.10 4.32
CA TRP A 60 10.40 9.27 5.50
C TRP A 60 11.44 8.16 5.27
N ALA A 61 11.34 7.43 4.15
CA ALA A 61 12.29 6.36 3.81
C ALA A 61 13.75 6.84 3.80
N LEU A 62 14.00 8.05 3.27
CA LEU A 62 15.32 8.68 3.24
C LEU A 62 15.89 9.05 4.62
N GLN A 63 15.09 8.98 5.70
CA GLN A 63 15.61 9.14 7.06
C GLN A 63 16.35 7.89 7.56
N CYS A 64 16.22 6.75 6.87
CA CYS A 64 16.85 5.47 7.23
C CYS A 64 16.50 4.97 8.65
N LYS A 65 15.35 5.37 9.19
CA LYS A 65 14.86 4.97 10.52
C LYS A 65 13.95 3.74 10.46
N LEU A 66 14.54 2.59 10.12
CA LEU A 66 13.82 1.33 9.82
C LEU A 66 12.85 0.85 10.91
N PHE A 67 13.10 1.18 12.17
CA PHE A 67 12.32 0.72 13.32
C PHE A 67 11.40 1.80 13.92
N GLU A 68 11.40 2.99 13.34
CA GLU A 68 10.55 4.11 13.79
C GLU A 68 9.43 4.38 12.77
N LYS A 69 8.43 5.13 13.24
CA LYS A 69 7.37 5.69 12.41
C LYS A 69 7.51 7.21 12.46
N ASP A 70 7.19 7.87 11.37
CA ASP A 70 6.94 9.31 11.37
C ASP A 70 5.79 9.65 12.34
N GLN A 71 5.82 10.89 12.84
CA GLN A 71 4.82 11.35 13.81
C GLN A 71 3.48 11.68 13.14
N CYS A 72 3.51 12.13 11.89
CA CYS A 72 2.33 12.50 11.11
C CYS A 72 2.66 12.47 9.60
N ARG A 73 1.72 11.95 8.79
CA ARG A 73 1.85 11.83 7.32
C ARG A 73 0.54 12.11 6.58
N ASP A 74 -0.37 12.81 7.24
CA ASP A 74 -1.67 13.14 6.67
C ASP A 74 -1.49 14.06 5.45
N VAL A 75 -2.26 13.78 4.40
CA VAL A 75 -2.34 14.60 3.19
C VAL A 75 -3.51 15.58 3.27
N GLY A 76 -3.47 16.62 2.45
CA GLY A 76 -4.61 17.52 2.28
C GLY A 76 -5.86 16.78 1.78
N LYS A 77 -7.05 17.32 2.04
CA LYS A 77 -8.30 16.83 1.47
C LYS A 77 -8.56 17.39 0.09
#